data_AF-A0A1F3KHV6-F1
#
_entry.id   AF-A0A1F3KHV6-F1
#
_cell.length_a   1.000
_cell.length_b   1.000
_cell.length_c   1.000
_cell.angle_alpha   90.00
_cell.angle_beta   90.00
_cell.angle_gamma   90.00
#
_symmetry.space_group_name_H-M   'P 1'
#
loop_
_entity.id
_entity.type
_entity.pdbx_description
1 polymer ?
#
loop_
_entity_poly.entity_id
_entity_poly.type
_entity_poly.pdbx_seq_one_letter_code
_entity_poly.pdbx_strand_id
1 'polypeptide(L)'
;MTYQATIAPVMASSCNSCHSGATASGGVVTNTYEGLKIIALNGKLYGSVSHASGFSSMPQNGNKLSACNIDKIKTWIDAGALQN
;
A
#
# COMPACT_ATOMS: atom_id res chain seq x y z
N MET A 1 -10.51 -0.60 12.82
CA MET A 1 -9.55 -1.12 11.82
C MET A 1 -8.16 -0.95 12.38
N THR A 2 -7.33 -1.99 12.39
CA THR A 2 -5.93 -1.90 12.83
C THR A 2 -4.99 -2.15 11.65
N TYR A 3 -3.80 -1.57 11.69
CA TYR A 3 -2.78 -1.82 10.67
C TYR A 3 -2.46 -3.32 10.58
N GLN A 4 -2.20 -3.95 11.72
CA GLN A 4 -1.74 -5.34 11.79
C GLN A 4 -2.78 -6.35 11.30
N ALA A 5 -4.06 -6.14 11.62
CA ALA A 5 -5.11 -7.10 11.26
C ALA A 5 -5.74 -6.84 9.89
N THR A 6 -5.65 -5.61 9.35
CA THR A 6 -6.36 -5.24 8.11
C THR A 6 -5.45 -4.86 6.96
N ILE A 7 -4.38 -4.11 7.21
CA ILE A 7 -3.54 -3.53 6.14
C ILE A 7 -2.31 -4.39 5.87
N ALA A 8 -1.62 -4.84 6.91
CA ALA A 8 -0.45 -5.69 6.78
C ALA A 8 -0.72 -6.99 5.97
N PRO A 9 -1.88 -7.68 6.13
CA PRO A 9 -2.19 -8.85 5.31
C PRO A 9 -2.37 -8.52 3.82
N VAL A 10 -2.94 -7.37 3.49
CA VAL A 10 -3.10 -6.92 2.09
C VAL A 10 -1.74 -6.63 1.47
N MET A 11 -0.83 -5.98 2.20
CA MET A 11 0.53 -5.72 1.72
C MET A 11 1.31 -7.04 1.55
N ALA A 12 1.15 -7.98 2.48
CA ALA A 12 1.77 -9.30 2.40
C ALA A 12 1.30 -10.08 1.17
N SER A 13 0.01 -10.06 0.85
CA SER A 13 -0.55 -10.81 -0.27
C SER A 13 -0.24 -10.21 -1.64
N SER A 14 -0.02 -8.89 -1.73
CA SER A 14 -0.09 -8.18 -3.02
C SER A 14 1.06 -7.21 -3.30
N CYS A 15 1.94 -6.93 -2.33
CA CYS A 15 2.97 -5.90 -2.48
C CYS A 15 4.37 -6.40 -2.08
N ASN A 16 4.46 -7.18 -1.00
CA ASN A 16 5.73 -7.50 -0.36
C ASN A 16 6.64 -8.42 -1.18
N SER A 17 6.15 -9.07 -2.24
CA SER A 17 7.00 -9.84 -3.16
C SER A 17 8.04 -8.97 -3.88
N CYS A 18 7.70 -7.72 -4.19
CA CYS A 18 8.59 -6.77 -4.85
C CYS A 18 9.01 -5.61 -3.94
N HIS A 19 8.19 -5.25 -2.95
CA HIS A 19 8.36 -4.06 -2.11
C HIS A 19 8.76 -4.41 -0.67
N SER A 20 9.69 -5.34 -0.47
CA SER A 20 10.16 -5.73 0.87
C SER A 20 11.68 -5.61 1.06
N GLY A 21 12.07 -5.22 2.28
CA GLY A 21 13.46 -5.21 2.72
C GLY A 21 14.37 -4.23 1.97
N ALA A 22 15.67 -4.51 1.97
CA ALA A 22 16.69 -3.65 1.36
C ALA A 22 16.67 -3.64 -0.17
N THR A 23 16.09 -4.68 -0.80
CA THR A 23 16.01 -4.84 -2.26
C THR A 23 14.63 -4.47 -2.81
N ALA A 24 13.89 -3.64 -2.08
CA ALA A 24 12.55 -3.25 -2.46
C ALA A 24 12.55 -2.43 -3.77
N SER A 25 11.70 -2.83 -4.70
CA SER A 25 11.59 -2.23 -6.03
C SER A 25 11.23 -0.74 -5.92
N GLY A 26 11.96 0.09 -6.66
CA GLY A 26 11.79 1.56 -6.62
C GLY A 26 12.10 2.19 -5.26
N GLY A 27 12.79 1.49 -4.36
CA GLY A 27 13.06 1.95 -2.99
C GLY A 27 11.81 2.07 -2.11
N VAL A 28 10.69 1.48 -2.53
CA VAL A 28 9.41 1.55 -1.83
C VAL A 28 9.23 0.31 -0.94
N VAL A 29 9.19 0.52 0.38
CA VAL A 29 9.07 -0.55 1.37
C VAL A 29 7.63 -0.62 1.89
N THR A 30 6.94 -1.75 1.66
CA THR A 30 5.57 -2.00 2.12
C THR A 30 5.46 -3.07 3.21
N ASN A 31 6.56 -3.75 3.54
CA ASN A 31 6.58 -4.82 4.55
C ASN A 31 6.83 -4.34 5.99
N THR A 32 6.99 -3.03 6.19
CA THR A 32 7.10 -2.41 7.51
C THR A 32 6.07 -1.29 7.62
N TYR A 33 5.60 -1.03 8.84
CA TYR A 33 4.65 0.06 9.07
C TYR A 33 5.25 1.41 8.70
N GLU A 34 6.47 1.71 9.14
CA GLU A 34 7.13 3.00 8.88
C GLU A 34 7.32 3.27 7.39
N GLY A 35 7.78 2.26 6.64
CA GLY A 35 7.92 2.36 5.19
C GLY A 35 6.58 2.60 4.49
N LEU A 36 5.55 1.85 4.90
CA LEU A 36 4.22 1.98 4.32
C LEU A 36 3.59 3.34 4.65
N LYS A 37 3.75 3.82 5.88
CA LYS A 37 3.20 5.11 6.35
C LYS A 37 3.70 6.28 5.52
N ILE A 38 4.99 6.28 5.15
CA ILE A 38 5.57 7.34 4.31
C ILE A 38 4.84 7.45 2.97
N ILE A 39 4.64 6.32 2.27
CA ILE A 39 3.98 6.31 0.96
C ILE A 39 2.45 6.44 1.05
N ALA A 40 1.87 6.07 2.18
CA ALA A 40 0.46 6.27 2.49
C ALA A 40 0.15 7.78 2.59
N LEU A 41 0.92 8.50 3.41
CA LEU A 41 0.68 9.91 3.71
C LEU A 41 1.10 10.85 2.58
N ASN A 42 2.02 10.46 1.70
CA ASN A 42 2.37 11.23 0.51
C ASN A 42 1.50 10.93 -0.73
N GLY A 43 0.45 10.10 -0.56
CA GLY A 43 -0.54 9.79 -1.59
C GLY A 43 -0.11 8.73 -2.62
N LYS A 44 1.16 8.32 -2.65
CA LYS A 44 1.66 7.33 -3.63
C LYS A 44 0.99 5.98 -3.50
N LEU A 45 0.75 5.50 -2.28
CA LEU A 45 0.11 4.21 -2.06
C LEU A 45 -1.27 4.16 -2.73
N TYR A 46 -2.16 5.10 -2.36
CA TYR A 46 -3.52 5.13 -2.91
C TYR A 46 -3.52 5.40 -4.41
N GLY A 47 -2.72 6.37 -4.88
CA GLY A 47 -2.63 6.69 -6.31
C GLY A 47 -2.21 5.47 -7.14
N SER A 48 -1.20 4.73 -6.69
CA SER A 48 -0.73 3.53 -7.37
C SER A 48 -1.72 2.36 -7.33
N VAL A 49 -2.35 2.05 -6.19
CA VAL A 49 -3.30 0.91 -6.10
C VAL A 49 -4.67 1.21 -6.71
N SER A 50 -5.04 2.48 -6.81
CA SER A 50 -6.29 2.92 -7.46
C SER A 50 -6.15 3.06 -8.98
N HIS A 51 -4.92 2.98 -9.51
CA HIS A 51 -4.56 3.26 -10.91
C HIS A 51 -4.95 4.70 -11.30
N ALA A 52 -4.70 5.65 -10.40
CA ALA A 52 -4.96 7.06 -10.65
C ALA A 52 -3.99 7.64 -11.70
N SER A 53 -4.49 8.56 -12.52
CA SER A 53 -3.66 9.28 -13.49
C SER A 53 -2.49 10.00 -12.80
N GLY A 54 -1.30 9.92 -13.39
CA GLY A 54 -0.07 10.49 -12.83
C GLY A 54 0.67 9.61 -11.83
N PHE A 55 0.17 8.40 -11.52
CA PHE A 55 0.83 7.42 -10.66
C PHE A 55 1.21 6.17 -11.46
N SER A 56 2.30 5.51 -11.05
CA SER A 56 2.62 4.18 -11.57
C SER A 56 1.61 3.17 -11.04
N SER A 57 0.82 2.57 -11.93
CA SER A 57 -0.17 1.55 -11.58
C SER A 57 0.49 0.32 -10.95
N MET A 58 -0.01 -0.07 -9.77
CA MET A 58 0.43 -1.27 -9.06
C MET A 58 -0.76 -2.19 -8.76
N PRO A 59 -0.57 -3.53 -8.76
CA PRO A 59 0.65 -4.27 -9.09
C PRO A 59 1.14 -4.05 -10.54
N GLN A 60 2.45 -4.00 -10.75
CA GLN A 60 3.03 -3.72 -12.06
C GLN A 60 2.63 -4.79 -13.07
N ASN A 61 2.09 -4.38 -14.23
CA ASN A 61 1.54 -5.27 -15.27
C ASN A 61 0.48 -6.24 -14.75
N GLY A 62 -0.13 -5.94 -13.60
CA GLY A 62 -1.13 -6.76 -12.95
C GLY A 62 -2.50 -6.09 -12.88
N ASN A 63 -3.48 -6.88 -12.47
CA ASN A 63 -4.83 -6.36 -12.23
C ASN A 63 -4.84 -5.46 -11.00
N LYS A 64 -5.65 -4.40 -11.09
CA LYS A 64 -5.99 -3.53 -9.95
C LYS A 64 -6.51 -4.38 -8.77
N LEU A 65 -6.18 -3.95 -7.54
CA LEU A 65 -6.70 -4.59 -6.34
C LEU A 65 -8.24 -4.57 -6.32
N SER A 66 -8.85 -5.48 -5.58
CA SER A 66 -10.30 -5.47 -5.38
C SER A 66 -10.74 -4.14 -4.74
N ALA A 67 -11.96 -3.69 -5.07
CA ALA A 67 -12.54 -2.48 -4.49
C ALA A 67 -12.49 -2.50 -2.96
N CYS A 68 -12.83 -3.64 -2.34
CA CYS A 68 -12.75 -3.83 -0.89
C CYS A 68 -11.34 -3.59 -0.32
N ASN A 69 -10.27 -4.07 -0.99
CA ASN A 69 -8.90 -3.82 -0.52
C ASN A 69 -8.48 -2.36 -0.71
N ILE A 70 -8.90 -1.74 -1.80
CA ILE A 70 -8.65 -0.30 -2.05
C ILE A 70 -9.36 0.55 -1.01
N ASP A 71 -10.62 0.24 -0.67
CA ASP A 71 -11.40 0.95 0.32
C ASP A 71 -10.82 0.80 1.73
N LYS A 72 -10.32 -0.39 2.08
CA LYS A 72 -9.57 -0.60 3.34
C LYS A 72 -8.34 0.30 3.42
N ILE A 73 -7.54 0.32 2.35
CA ILE A 73 -6.35 1.17 2.25
C ILE A 73 -6.73 2.65 2.38
N LYS A 74 -7.75 3.10 1.63
CA LYS A 74 -8.22 4.49 1.66
C LYS A 74 -8.72 4.89 3.05
N THR A 75 -9.55 4.05 3.67
CA THR A 75 -10.09 4.29 5.03
C THR A 75 -8.97 4.41 6.06
N TRP A 76 -7.95 3.54 5.98
CA TRP A 76 -6.81 3.60 6.89
C TRP A 76 -5.95 4.85 6.65
N ILE A 77 -5.72 5.25 5.39
CA ILE A 77 -5.01 6.49 5.04
C ILE A 77 -5.77 7.71 5.57
N ASP A 78 -7.08 7.77 5.36
CA ASP A 78 -7.94 8.88 5.79
C ASP A 78 -7.99 9.02 7.31
N ALA A 79 -7.83 7.90 8.03
CA ALA A 79 -7.68 7.88 9.49
C ALA A 79 -6.29 8.31 9.98
N GLY A 80 -5.38 8.71 9.09
CA GLY A 80 -4.02 9.16 9.44
C GLY A 80 -2.96 8.06 9.42
N ALA A 81 -3.24 6.92 8.76
CA ALA A 81 -2.31 5.80 8.64
C ALA A 81 -1.77 5.28 9.99
N LEU A 82 -2.67 5.08 10.97
CA LEU A 82 -2.32 4.75 12.35
C LEU A 82 -1.83 3.30 12.54
N GLN A 83 -0.94 3.08 13.53
CA GLN A 83 -0.43 1.76 13.97
C GLN A 83 -1.17 1.20 15.20
N ASN A 84 -2.49 1.40 15.28
CA ASN A 84 -3.29 0.95 16.42
C ASN A 84 -3.35 -0.58 16.53
#